data_AF-A0A4R2HBZ2-F1
#
_entry.id   AF-A0A4R2HBZ2-F1
#
_cell.length_a   1.000
_cell.length_b   1.000
_cell.length_c   1.000
_cell.angle_alpha   90.00
_cell.angle_beta   90.00
_cell.angle_gamma   90.00
#
_symmetry.space_group_name_H-M   'P 1'
#
loop_
_entity.id
_entity.type
_entity.pdbx_description
1 polymer ?
#
loop_
_entity_poly.entity_id
_entity_poly.type
_entity_poly.pdbx_seq_one_letter_code
_entity_poly.pdbx_strand_id
1 'polypeptide(L)'
;MELYYSFSVLIVLASFFSYLNLRYLKLPSTIGIMIIAMISSIVLVLTGSLFPKTFDHFSTLLQDVDFTEVLMGAMLNFLLFAGAIHINLVDLREQRAPVIIFSTVSVVISTFAVGALVFYIDFTCPL
;
A
#
# COMPACT_ATOMS: atom_id res chain seq x y z
N MET A 1 4.13 -15.09 19.55
CA MET A 1 5.36 -15.67 18.97
C MET A 1 5.25 -15.80 17.46
N GLU A 2 4.12 -16.31 16.93
CA GLU A 2 3.79 -16.32 15.48
C GLU A 2 3.95 -14.96 14.77
N LEU A 3 3.38 -13.88 15.35
CA LEU A 3 3.41 -12.52 14.76
C LEU A 3 4.82 -12.03 14.39
N TYR A 4 5.82 -12.29 15.24
CA TYR A 4 7.21 -11.90 14.99
C TYR A 4 7.82 -12.66 13.81
N TYR A 5 7.45 -13.94 13.63
CA TYR A 5 7.89 -14.73 12.48
C TYR A 5 7.26 -14.21 11.18
N SER A 6 5.95 -13.92 11.19
CA SER A 6 5.26 -13.33 10.03
C SER A 6 5.89 -11.99 9.64
N PHE A 7 6.13 -11.08 10.59
CA PHE A 7 6.82 -9.83 10.31
C PHE A 7 8.24 -10.02 9.79
N SER A 8 8.99 -10.97 10.34
CA SER A 8 10.35 -11.25 9.87
C SER A 8 10.35 -11.75 8.43
N VAL A 9 9.45 -12.67 8.08
CA VAL A 9 9.29 -13.16 6.70
C VAL A 9 8.86 -12.03 5.77
N LEU A 10 7.89 -11.19 6.17
CA LEU A 10 7.44 -10.04 5.39
C LEU A 10 8.56 -9.01 5.15
N ILE A 11 9.37 -8.70 6.17
CA ILE A 11 10.50 -7.77 6.06
C ILE A 11 11.59 -8.34 5.14
N VAL A 12 11.91 -9.62 5.27
CA VAL A 12 12.89 -10.29 4.39
C VAL A 12 12.39 -10.30 2.94
N LEU A 13 11.11 -10.63 2.72
CA LEU A 13 10.50 -10.63 1.41
C LEU A 13 10.47 -9.21 0.79
N ALA A 14 10.07 -8.21 1.56
CA ALA A 14 10.07 -6.80 1.14
C ALA A 14 11.48 -6.31 0.80
N SER A 15 12.49 -6.69 1.60
CA SER A 15 13.89 -6.37 1.36
C SER A 15 14.41 -7.05 0.09
N PHE A 16 14.01 -8.30 -0.15
CA PHE A 16 14.33 -9.03 -1.36
C PHE A 16 13.73 -8.37 -2.62
N PHE A 17 12.44 -8.01 -2.59
CA PHE A 17 11.80 -7.27 -3.69
C PHE A 17 12.41 -5.88 -3.90
N SER A 18 12.78 -5.19 -2.83
CA SER A 18 13.48 -3.90 -2.89
C SER A 18 14.86 -4.04 -3.55
N TYR A 19 15.62 -5.07 -3.19
CA TYR A 19 16.90 -5.38 -3.82
C TYR A 19 16.74 -5.73 -5.31
N LEU A 20 15.74 -6.55 -5.64
CA LEU A 20 15.42 -6.89 -7.03
C LEU A 20 15.07 -5.65 -7.85
N ASN A 21 14.28 -4.73 -7.28
CA ASN A 21 13.93 -3.46 -7.92
C ASN A 21 15.17 -2.61 -8.22
N LEU A 22 16.06 -2.45 -7.22
CA LEU A 22 17.30 -1.67 -7.37
C LEU A 22 18.24 -2.28 -8.42
N ARG A 23 18.32 -3.61 -8.52
CA ARG A 23 19.24 -4.30 -9.44
C ARG A 23 18.73 -4.36 -10.88
N TYR A 24 17.45 -4.64 -11.10
CA TYR A 24 16.92 -4.96 -12.44
C TYR A 24 16.04 -3.87 -13.07
N LEU A 25 15.20 -3.20 -12.28
CA LEU A 25 14.20 -2.26 -12.80
C LEU A 25 14.67 -0.80 -12.73
N LYS A 26 15.46 -0.42 -11.72
CA LYS A 26 15.93 0.96 -11.49
C LYS A 26 14.81 2.01 -11.46
N LEU A 27 13.59 1.58 -11.19
CA LEU A 27 12.41 2.44 -11.11
C LEU A 27 12.29 3.07 -9.72
N PRO A 28 11.57 4.20 -9.58
CA PRO A 28 11.26 4.78 -8.27
C PRO A 28 10.77 3.72 -7.30
N SER A 29 11.32 3.69 -6.09
CA SER A 29 11.19 2.59 -5.13
C SER A 29 9.75 2.08 -4.95
N THR A 30 8.80 2.99 -4.78
CA THR A 30 7.38 2.67 -4.60
C THR A 30 6.75 2.00 -5.82
N ILE A 31 7.02 2.50 -7.03
CA ILE A 31 6.44 1.98 -8.28
C ILE A 31 7.03 0.59 -8.59
N GLY A 32 8.34 0.45 -8.42
CA GLY A 32 9.04 -0.80 -8.71
C GLY A 32 8.60 -1.94 -7.79
N ILE A 33 8.50 -1.70 -6.48
CA ILE A 33 8.05 -2.71 -5.52
C ILE A 33 6.60 -3.13 -5.81
N MET A 34 5.72 -2.17 -6.14
CA MET A 34 4.32 -2.45 -6.48
C MET A 34 4.20 -3.37 -7.71
N ILE A 35 4.94 -3.08 -8.78
CA ILE A 35 4.90 -3.90 -10.02
C ILE A 35 5.44 -5.31 -9.74
N ILE A 36 6.56 -5.43 -9.02
CA ILE A 36 7.12 -6.74 -8.66
C ILE A 36 6.13 -7.53 -7.81
N ALA A 37 5.48 -6.90 -6.83
CA ALA A 37 4.46 -7.53 -6.01
C ALA A 37 3.28 -8.01 -6.86
N MET A 38 2.77 -7.18 -7.78
CA MET A 38 1.68 -7.56 -8.68
C MET A 38 2.06 -8.72 -9.61
N ILE A 39 3.23 -8.68 -10.25
CA ILE A 39 3.71 -9.78 -11.10
C ILE A 39 3.88 -11.05 -10.27
N SER A 40 4.47 -10.96 -9.08
CA SER A 40 4.64 -12.10 -8.19
C SER A 40 3.31 -12.72 -7.78
N SER A 41 2.29 -11.90 -7.55
CA SER A 41 0.92 -12.34 -7.26
C SER A 41 0.32 -13.09 -8.45
N ILE A 42 0.45 -12.55 -9.66
CA ILE A 42 -0.02 -13.22 -10.89
C ILE A 42 0.69 -14.58 -11.08
N VAL A 43 2.02 -14.61 -10.93
CA VAL A 43 2.82 -15.84 -11.07
C VAL A 43 2.42 -16.87 -10.02
N LEU A 44 2.16 -16.45 -8.78
CA LEU A 44 1.67 -17.31 -7.70
C LEU A 44 0.31 -17.93 -8.04
N VAL A 45 -0.64 -17.14 -8.54
CA VAL A 45 -1.97 -17.63 -8.93
C VAL A 45 -1.87 -18.65 -10.07
N LEU A 46 -1.04 -18.38 -11.08
CA LEU A 46 -0.83 -19.31 -12.20
C LEU A 46 -0.16 -20.62 -11.76
N THR A 47 0.84 -20.53 -10.88
CA THR A 47 1.60 -21.69 -10.39
C THR A 47 0.87 -22.47 -9.29
N GLY A 48 -0.09 -21.85 -8.59
CA GLY A 48 -0.90 -22.49 -7.56
C GLY A 48 -1.70 -23.69 -8.05
N SER A 49 -2.02 -23.74 -9.35
CA SER A 49 -2.66 -24.90 -9.99
C SER A 49 -1.78 -26.16 -10.04
N LEU A 50 -0.45 -26.01 -9.95
CA LEU A 50 0.53 -27.10 -10.07
C LEU A 50 0.98 -27.68 -8.71
N PHE A 51 0.92 -26.90 -7.62
CA PHE A 51 1.38 -27.31 -6.29
C PHE A 51 0.43 -26.88 -5.15
N PRO A 52 -0.69 -27.57 -4.92
CA PRO A 52 -1.72 -27.17 -3.96
C PRO A 52 -1.25 -27.24 -2.48
N LYS A 53 -0.39 -28.22 -2.13
CA LYS A 53 0.00 -28.46 -0.72
C LYS A 53 0.85 -27.35 -0.09
N THR A 54 1.65 -26.63 -0.88
CA THR A 54 2.46 -25.51 -0.38
C THR A 54 1.59 -24.26 -0.19
N PHE A 55 0.54 -24.12 -0.99
CA PHE A 55 -0.34 -22.95 -0.96
C PHE A 55 -1.16 -22.87 0.33
N ASP A 56 -1.64 -24.01 0.85
CA ASP A 56 -2.41 -24.06 2.10
C ASP A 56 -1.62 -23.59 3.34
N HIS A 57 -0.31 -23.85 3.37
CA HIS A 57 0.52 -23.39 4.49
C HIS A 57 0.80 -21.88 4.41
N PHE A 58 1.05 -21.36 3.21
CA PHE A 58 1.22 -19.92 2.98
C PHE A 58 -0.08 -19.13 3.22
N SER A 59 -1.23 -19.67 2.81
CA SER A 59 -2.53 -19.00 3.00
C SER A 59 -2.88 -18.87 4.48
N THR A 60 -2.63 -19.92 5.28
CA THR A 60 -2.87 -19.89 6.73
C THR A 60 -1.99 -18.83 7.42
N LEU A 61 -0.71 -18.73 7.04
CA LEU A 61 0.22 -17.70 7.56
C LEU A 61 -0.17 -16.27 7.15
N LEU A 62 -0.76 -16.09 5.96
CA LEU A 62 -1.26 -14.80 5.48
C LEU A 62 -2.57 -14.39 6.18
N GLN A 63 -3.41 -15.36 6.55
CA GLN A 63 -4.71 -15.12 7.20
C GLN A 63 -4.57 -14.63 8.64
N ASP A 64 -3.49 -15.03 9.32
CA ASP A 64 -3.18 -14.61 10.69
C ASP A 64 -2.65 -13.16 10.80
N VAL A 65 -2.31 -12.52 9.67
CA VAL A 65 -1.83 -11.13 9.66
C VAL A 65 -2.97 -10.18 9.34
N ASP A 66 -3.45 -9.45 10.36
CA ASP A 66 -4.35 -8.31 10.13
C ASP A 66 -3.57 -7.10 9.59
N PHE A 67 -3.38 -7.09 8.27
CA PHE A 67 -2.68 -5.99 7.58
C PHE A 67 -3.36 -4.64 7.79
N THR A 68 -4.68 -4.61 7.93
CA THR A 68 -5.41 -3.35 8.09
C THR A 68 -5.11 -2.76 9.46
N GLU A 69 -5.21 -3.55 10.53
CA GLU A 69 -4.93 -3.09 11.90
C GLU A 69 -3.47 -2.63 12.02
N VAL A 70 -2.53 -3.39 11.46
CA VAL A 70 -1.10 -3.03 11.51
C VAL A 70 -0.82 -1.76 10.70
N LEU A 71 -1.34 -1.66 9.47
CA LEU A 71 -1.08 -0.53 8.58
C LEU A 71 -1.77 0.74 9.07
N MET A 72 -3.07 0.67 9.33
CA MET A 72 -3.90 1.82 9.72
C MET A 72 -3.71 2.17 11.20
N GLY A 73 -3.66 1.18 12.08
CA GLY A 73 -3.55 1.38 13.52
C GLY A 73 -2.15 1.79 13.97
N ALA A 74 -1.10 1.22 13.37
CA ALA A 74 0.28 1.49 13.79
C ALA A 74 1.10 2.26 12.73
N MET A 75 1.31 1.69 11.54
CA MET A 75 2.29 2.21 10.58
C MET A 75 1.94 3.62 10.08
N LEU A 76 0.67 3.89 9.78
CA LEU A 76 0.21 5.17 9.25
C LEU A 76 0.54 6.34 10.20
N ASN A 77 0.35 6.15 11.51
CA ASN A 77 0.66 7.17 12.51
C ASN A 77 2.16 7.55 12.48
N PHE A 78 3.04 6.55 12.40
CA PHE A 78 4.48 6.78 12.29
C PHE A 78 4.85 7.43 10.94
N LEU A 79 4.21 7.03 9.85
CA LEU A 79 4.45 7.60 8.52
C LEU A 79 4.00 9.07 8.43
N LEU A 80 2.84 9.41 9.00
CA LEU A 80 2.35 10.79 9.07
C LEU A 80 3.27 11.67 9.93
N PHE A 81 3.78 11.12 11.05
CA PHE A 81 4.76 11.82 11.88
C PHE A 81 6.10 12.04 11.15
N ALA A 82 6.64 10.99 10.52
CA ALA A 82 7.87 11.09 9.74
C ALA A 82 7.73 12.07 8.56
N GLY A 83 6.59 12.05 7.88
CA GLY A 83 6.24 12.99 6.83
C GLY A 83 6.19 14.43 7.35
N ALA A 84 5.61 14.67 8.53
CA ALA A 84 5.54 15.99 9.13
C ALA A 84 6.90 16.55 9.54
N ILE A 85 7.83 15.72 10.05
CA ILE A 85 9.19 16.16 10.42
C ILE A 85 10.00 16.62 9.21
N HIS A 86 9.79 16.04 8.03
CA HIS A 86 10.50 16.42 6.81
C HIS A 86 10.04 17.78 6.24
N ILE A 87 8.95 18.36 6.76
CA ILE A 87 8.37 19.61 6.25
C ILE A 87 8.96 20.82 6.99
N ASN A 88 9.42 21.81 6.23
CA ASN A 88 9.89 23.08 6.77
C ASN A 88 8.71 23.92 7.29
N LEU A 89 8.65 24.15 8.61
CA LEU A 89 7.59 24.93 9.24
C LEU A 89 7.58 26.40 8.82
N VAL A 90 8.72 26.96 8.40
CA VAL A 90 8.83 28.36 7.97
C VAL A 90 8.08 28.56 6.65
N ASP A 91 8.36 27.70 5.66
CA ASP A 91 7.72 27.73 4.35
C ASP A 91 6.22 27.42 4.45
N LEU A 92 5.85 26.48 5.34
CA LEU A 92 4.45 26.12 5.58
C LEU A 92 3.65 27.27 6.19
N ARG A 93 4.26 28.08 7.05
CA ARG A 93 3.60 29.26 7.65
C ARG A 93 3.35 30.35 6.60
N GLU A 94 4.28 30.54 5.67
CA GLU A 94 4.15 31.50 4.58
C GLU A 94 3.03 31.09 3.61
N GLN A 95 2.90 29.78 3.32
CA GLN A 95 1.87 29.24 2.41
C GLN A 95 0.67 28.57 3.11
N ARG A 96 0.37 28.94 4.36
CA ARG A 96 -0.70 28.31 5.16
C ARG A 96 -2.09 28.34 4.51
N ALA A 97 -2.42 29.41 3.80
CA ALA A 97 -3.74 29.57 3.19
C ALA A 97 -3.95 28.62 1.99
N PRO A 98 -3.02 28.56 1.00
CA PRO A 98 -3.04 27.53 -0.02
C PRO A 98 -3.11 26.11 0.56
N VAL A 99 -2.27 25.78 1.54
CA VAL A 99 -2.21 24.42 2.13
C VAL A 99 -3.55 24.01 2.72
N ILE A 100 -4.21 24.88 3.49
CA ILE A 100 -5.53 24.58 4.09
C ILE A 100 -6.60 24.37 3.01
N ILE A 101 -6.61 25.21 1.96
CA ILE A 101 -7.58 25.09 0.87
C ILE A 101 -7.35 23.78 0.11
N PHE A 102 -6.10 23.46 -0.23
CA PHE A 102 -5.77 22.21 -0.90
C PHE A 102 -6.06 20.99 -0.02
N SER A 103 -5.76 21.01 1.28
CA SER A 103 -5.97 19.84 2.14
C SER A 103 -7.44 19.57 2.48
N THR A 104 -8.30 20.59 2.47
CA THR A 104 -9.71 20.45 2.85
C THR A 104 -10.63 20.44 1.63
N VAL A 105 -10.67 21.55 0.90
CA VAL A 105 -11.61 21.76 -0.20
C VAL A 105 -11.33 20.76 -1.33
N SER A 106 -10.06 20.54 -1.69
CA SER A 106 -9.75 19.60 -2.78
C SER A 106 -10.09 18.15 -2.43
N VAL A 107 -9.91 17.73 -1.18
CA VAL A 107 -10.23 16.37 -0.71
C VAL A 107 -11.75 16.15 -0.71
N VAL A 108 -12.53 17.12 -0.25
CA VAL A 108 -14.00 17.03 -0.31
C VAL A 108 -14.48 16.94 -1.76
N ILE A 109 -13.97 17.82 -2.64
CA ILE A 109 -14.32 17.79 -4.06
C ILE A 109 -13.93 16.44 -4.70
N SER A 110 -12.73 15.93 -4.41
CA SER A 110 -12.27 14.64 -4.93
C SER A 110 -13.12 13.48 -4.44
N THR A 111 -13.51 13.48 -3.16
CA THR A 111 -14.39 12.46 -2.58
C THR A 111 -15.75 12.45 -3.27
N PHE A 112 -16.37 13.62 -3.47
CA PHE A 112 -17.64 13.70 -4.19
C PHE A 112 -17.51 13.32 -5.67
N ALA A 113 -16.45 13.77 -6.35
CA ALA A 113 -16.25 13.47 -7.76
C ALA A 113 -16.00 11.97 -8.00
N VAL A 114 -15.05 11.36 -7.28
CA VAL A 114 -14.76 9.93 -7.40
C VAL A 114 -15.94 9.10 -6.90
N GLY A 115 -16.57 9.50 -5.80
CA GLY A 115 -17.76 8.83 -5.27
C GLY A 115 -18.93 8.83 -6.26
N ALA A 116 -19.23 9.96 -6.90
CA ALA A 116 -20.26 10.05 -7.93
C ALA A 116 -19.91 9.21 -9.17
N LEU A 117 -18.67 9.25 -9.64
CA LEU A 117 -18.22 8.44 -10.78
C LEU A 117 -18.37 6.94 -10.52
N VAL A 118 -17.94 6.47 -9.34
CA VAL A 118 -18.10 5.06 -8.95
C VAL A 118 -19.58 4.70 -8.84
N PHE A 119 -20.41 5.56 -8.25
CA PHE A 119 -21.86 5.35 -8.19
C PHE A 119 -22.51 5.25 -9.58
N TYR A 120 -22.11 6.09 -10.53
CA TYR A 120 -22.61 6.01 -11.91
C TYR A 120 -22.14 4.74 -12.62
N ILE A 121 -20.90 4.28 -12.40
CA ILE A 121 -20.40 3.03 -12.98
C ILE A 121 -21.17 1.83 -12.44
N ASP A 122 -21.35 1.76 -11.12
CA ASP A 122 -22.13 0.71 -10.44
C ASP A 122 -23.59 0.71 -10.92
N PHE A 123 -24.19 1.88 -11.10
CA PHE A 123 -25.55 2.02 -11.64
C PHE A 123 -25.67 1.69 -13.13
N THR A 124 -24.62 1.88 -13.94
CA THR A 124 -24.65 1.67 -15.40
C THR A 124 -24.36 0.21 -15.78
N CYS A 125 -23.71 -0.57 -14.91
CA CYS A 125 -23.45 -1.99 -15.12
C CYS A 125 -24.21 -2.79 -14.06
N PRO A 126 -25.51 -3.09 -14.26
CA PRO A 126 -26.18 -4.09 -13.45
C PRO A 126 -25.58 -5.45 -13.83
N LEU A 127 -24.81 -6.05 -12.93
CA LEU A 127 -24.51 -7.48 -12.98
C LEU A 127 -25.78 -8.28 -12.69
#